data_AF-A0A7I8JX91-F1
#
_entry.id   AF-A0A7I8JX91-F1
#
_cell.length_a   1.000
_cell.length_b   1.000
_cell.length_c   1.000
_cell.angle_alpha   90.00
_cell.angle_beta   90.00
_cell.angle_gamma   90.00
#
_symmetry.space_group_name_H-M   'P 1'
#
loop_
_entity.id
_entity.type
_entity.pdbx_description
1 polymer ?
#
loop_
_entity_poly.entity_id
_entity_poly.type
_entity_poly.pdbx_seq_one_letter_code
_entity_poly.pdbx_strand_id
1 'polypeptide(L)'
;MIGSLRYLTHTRPDFVFSVKLLSRFMEHSTFEHMLVVNRVLKYIKGTLNYGLVYDKGQDVVKLIDYTDNDFAGDVEEDQRSTTGQVFYFRSMAISWSSKK
;
A
#
# COMPACT_ATOMS: atom_id res chain seq x y z
N MET A 1 5.31 -13.94 -7.91
CA MET A 1 4.03 -13.57 -7.25
C MET A 1 4.10 -12.18 -6.61
N ILE A 2 4.98 -11.94 -5.62
CA ILE A 2 5.07 -10.62 -4.95
C ILE A 2 5.51 -9.50 -5.92
N GLY A 3 6.37 -9.78 -6.90
CA GLY A 3 6.71 -8.81 -7.95
C GLY A 3 5.47 -8.31 -8.73
N SER A 4 4.52 -9.19 -9.04
CA SER A 4 3.26 -8.82 -9.69
C SER A 4 2.35 -8.01 -8.77
N LEU A 5 2.33 -8.33 -7.47
CA LEU A 5 1.60 -7.53 -6.47
C LEU A 5 2.19 -6.13 -6.34
N ARG A 6 3.51 -6.00 -6.39
CA ARG A 6 4.20 -4.70 -6.37
C ARG A 6 3.80 -3.84 -7.57
N TYR A 7 3.61 -4.42 -8.75
CA TYR A 7 3.06 -3.69 -9.89
C TYR A 7 1.66 -3.13 -9.59
N LEU A 8 0.76 -3.95 -9.03
CA LEU A 8 -0.60 -3.51 -8.70
C LEU A 8 -0.64 -2.36 -7.70
N THR A 9 0.36 -2.25 -6.80
CA THR A 9 0.43 -1.13 -5.84
C THR A 9 0.48 0.25 -6.51
N HIS A 10 0.89 0.37 -7.78
CA HIS A 10 0.86 1.64 -8.51
C HIS A 10 -0.55 2.12 -8.88
N THR A 11 -1.52 1.22 -8.87
CA THR A 11 -2.92 1.54 -9.19
C THR A 11 -3.83 1.52 -7.96
N ARG A 12 -3.34 0.97 -6.85
CA ARG A 12 -4.13 0.61 -5.69
C ARG A 12 -3.38 0.90 -4.37
N PRO A 13 -3.68 2.03 -3.69
CA PRO A 13 -2.98 2.45 -2.47
C PRO A 13 -3.28 1.55 -1.25
N ASP A 14 -4.42 0.88 -1.26
CA ASP A 14 -5.05 0.18 -0.14
C ASP A 14 -4.24 -0.98 0.46
N PHE A 15 -3.34 -1.61 -0.31
CA PHE A 15 -2.52 -2.74 0.17
C PHE A 15 -1.00 -2.54 0.01
N VAL A 16 -0.56 -1.30 -0.24
CA VAL A 16 0.86 -0.96 -0.44
C VAL A 16 1.72 -1.39 0.73
N PHE A 17 1.27 -1.12 1.97
CA PHE A 17 1.97 -1.53 3.18
C PHE A 17 2.13 -3.05 3.25
N SER A 18 1.04 -3.81 3.07
CA SER A 18 1.06 -5.28 3.14
C SER A 18 2.01 -5.89 2.11
N VAL A 19 2.00 -5.39 0.86
CA VAL A 19 2.91 -5.89 -0.19
C VAL A 19 4.36 -5.53 0.11
N LYS A 20 4.61 -4.34 0.65
CA LYS A 20 5.96 -3.93 1.06
C LYS A 20 6.49 -4.78 2.21
N LEU A 21 5.67 -5.07 3.21
CA LEU A 21 6.03 -5.96 4.32
C LEU A 21 6.35 -7.38 3.81
N LEU A 22 5.47 -7.95 3.00
CA LEU A 22 5.67 -9.27 2.40
C LEU A 22 6.91 -9.36 1.51
N SER A 23 7.33 -8.26 0.89
CA SER A 23 8.53 -8.24 0.05
C SER A 23 9.83 -8.49 0.82
N ARG A 24 9.85 -8.24 2.15
CA ARG A 24 11.02 -8.49 3.01
C ARG A 24 11.31 -9.98 3.18
N PHE A 25 10.25 -10.78 3.27
CA PHE A 25 10.35 -12.22 3.50
C PHE A 25 10.38 -13.03 2.20
N MET A 26 10.68 -12.40 1.06
CA MET A 26 10.76 -13.08 -0.23
C MET A 26 11.96 -14.01 -0.35
N GLU A 27 13.08 -13.65 0.28
CA GLU A 27 14.31 -14.44 0.24
C GLU A 27 14.16 -15.73 1.06
N HIS A 28 13.44 -15.66 2.18
CA HIS A 28 13.14 -16.79 3.07
C HIS A 28 11.65 -16.84 3.45
N SER A 29 10.81 -17.28 2.51
CA SER A 29 9.37 -17.35 2.74
C SER A 29 8.98 -18.54 3.62
N THR A 30 8.29 -18.31 4.73
CA THR A 30 7.70 -19.35 5.58
C THR A 30 6.26 -19.66 5.15
N PHE A 31 5.70 -20.75 5.67
CA PHE A 31 4.29 -21.10 5.45
C PHE A 31 3.34 -19.97 5.89
N GLU A 32 3.66 -19.29 6.99
CA GLU A 32 2.86 -18.17 7.51
C GLU A 32 2.84 -16.98 6.54
N HIS A 33 3.99 -16.64 5.95
CA HIS A 33 4.06 -15.59 4.92
C HIS A 33 3.18 -15.93 3.71
N MET A 34 3.15 -17.20 3.30
CA MET A 34 2.27 -17.66 2.20
C MET A 34 0.78 -17.56 2.54
N LEU A 35 0.38 -17.80 3.79
CA LEU A 35 -1.00 -17.57 4.22
C LEU A 35 -1.40 -16.10 4.10
N VAL A 36 -0.50 -15.18 4.48
CA VAL A 36 -0.75 -13.73 4.36
C VAL A 36 -0.86 -13.32 2.89
N VAL A 37 0.02 -13.81 2.01
CA VAL A 37 -0.08 -13.55 0.56
C VAL A 37 -1.43 -14.04 0.02
N ASN A 38 -1.89 -15.21 0.43
CA ASN A 38 -3.19 -15.73 0.02
C ASN A 38 -4.36 -14.86 0.50
N ARG A 39 -4.26 -14.23 1.68
CA ARG A 39 -5.25 -13.25 2.15
C ARG A 39 -5.27 -12.01 1.27
N VAL A 40 -4.10 -11.48 0.89
CA VAL A 40 -3.99 -10.34 -0.04
C VAL A 40 -4.61 -10.68 -1.40
N LEU A 41 -4.36 -11.87 -1.93
CA LEU A 41 -4.96 -12.31 -3.20
C LEU A 41 -6.49 -12.45 -3.12
N LYS A 42 -7.02 -12.98 -2.01
CA LYS A 42 -8.47 -13.05 -1.77
C LYS A 42 -9.09 -11.65 -1.69
N TYR A 43 -8.42 -10.71 -1.02
CA TYR A 43 -8.87 -9.32 -0.95
C TYR A 43 -8.89 -8.66 -2.33
N ILE A 44 -7.83 -8.82 -3.13
CA ILE A 44 -7.77 -8.31 -4.51
C ILE A 44 -8.91 -8.90 -5.34
N LYS A 45 -9.14 -10.22 -5.25
CA LYS A 45 -10.23 -10.90 -5.95
C LYS A 45 -11.61 -10.34 -5.57
N GLY A 46 -11.84 -10.03 -4.29
CA GLY A 46 -13.10 -9.45 -3.82
C GLY A 46 -13.30 -7.98 -4.21
N THR A 47 -12.21 -7.29 -4.56
CA THR A 47 -12.21 -5.85 -4.86
C THR A 47 -11.79 -5.55 -6.29
N LEU A 48 -11.96 -6.50 -7.22
CA LEU A 48 -11.59 -6.31 -8.64
C LEU A 48 -12.33 -5.13 -9.29
N ASN A 49 -13.54 -4.82 -8.82
CA ASN A 49 -14.36 -3.73 -9.33
C ASN A 49 -14.09 -2.38 -8.63
N TYR A 50 -13.15 -2.34 -7.69
CA TYR A 50 -12.80 -1.14 -6.94
C TYR A 50 -11.61 -0.48 -7.61
N GLY A 51 -11.64 0.85 -7.73
CA GLY A 51 -10.56 1.61 -8.33
C GLY A 51 -10.67 3.10 -8.00
N LEU A 52 -9.62 3.84 -8.32
CA LEU A 52 -9.61 5.29 -8.20
C LEU A 52 -10.41 5.89 -9.36
N VAL A 53 -11.31 6.80 -9.03
CA VAL A 53 -12.09 7.56 -10.02
C VAL A 53 -11.54 8.97 -10.07
N TYR A 54 -11.06 9.36 -11.26
CA TYR A 54 -10.60 10.72 -11.53
C TYR A 54 -11.66 11.42 -12.37
N ASP A 55 -12.39 12.33 -11.75
CA ASP A 55 -13.24 13.27 -12.47
C ASP A 55 -12.46 14.59 -12.63
N LYS A 56 -12.78 15.38 -13.66
CA LYS A 56 -12.22 16.73 -13.78
C LYS A 56 -12.69 17.63 -12.64
N GLY A 57 -13.90 17.37 -12.11
CA GLY A 57 -14.50 18.10 -10.99
C GLY A 57 -14.53 19.62 -11.18
N GLN A 58 -15.10 20.33 -10.21
CA GLN A 58 -14.92 21.79 -10.09
C GLN A 58 -14.05 22.16 -8.88
N ASP A 59 -13.47 21.15 -8.22
CA ASP A 59 -12.64 21.33 -7.04
C ASP A 59 -11.45 22.23 -7.32
N VAL A 60 -11.16 23.10 -6.33
CA VAL A 60 -10.01 24.01 -6.37
C VAL A 60 -8.73 23.20 -6.56
N VAL A 61 -7.85 23.67 -7.44
CA VAL A 61 -6.56 23.05 -7.69
C VAL A 61 -5.70 23.15 -6.44
N LYS A 62 -5.61 22.05 -5.69
CA LYS A 62 -4.78 21.94 -4.50
C LYS A 62 -4.05 20.61 -4.51
N LEU A 63 -2.78 20.66 -4.16
CA LEU A 63 -1.98 19.50 -3.80
C LEU A 63 -1.99 19.40 -2.27
N ILE A 64 -2.47 18.27 -1.75
CA ILE A 64 -2.55 18.00 -0.31
C ILE A 64 -1.82 16.69 -0.07
N ASP A 65 -0.95 16.65 0.93
CA ASP A 65 -0.29 15.43 1.38
C ASP A 65 -0.81 15.02 2.76
N TYR A 66 -0.89 13.71 2.96
CA TYR A 66 -1.10 13.11 4.26
C TYR A 66 0.08 12.19 4.54
N THR A 67 0.66 12.33 5.72
CA THR A 67 1.76 11.50 6.18
C THR A 67 1.40 10.92 7.54
N ASP A 68 1.62 9.62 7.69
CA ASP A 68 1.43 8.87 8.93
C ASP A 68 2.72 8.12 9.26
N ASN A 69 3.02 7.96 10.54
CA ASN A 69 4.20 7.24 11.00
C ASN A 69 3.83 6.24 12.09
N ASP A 70 4.06 4.96 11.81
CA ASP A 70 3.88 3.87 12.75
C ASP A 70 5.24 3.34 13.23
N PHE A 71 5.60 3.69 14.47
CA PHE A 71 6.75 3.11 15.17
C PHE A 71 6.39 1.80 15.88
N ALA A 72 5.14 1.67 16.35
CA ALA A 72 4.71 0.55 17.18
C ALA A 72 4.49 -0.75 16.39
N GLY A 73 4.29 -0.66 15.07
CA GLY A 73 4.18 -1.82 14.19
C GLY A 73 5.48 -2.60 13.96
N ASP A 74 6.64 -2.08 14.36
CA ASP A 74 7.95 -2.75 14.24
C ASP A 74 8.36 -3.39 15.57
N VAL A 75 7.58 -4.36 16.03
CA VAL A 75 7.77 -4.99 17.36
C VAL A 75 8.98 -5.93 17.42
N GLU A 76 9.47 -6.45 16.27
CA GLU A 76 10.37 -7.61 16.27
C GLU A 76 11.70 -7.46 15.51
N GLU A 77 11.91 -6.45 14.64
CA GLU A 77 13.14 -6.38 13.80
C GLU A 77 14.12 -5.27 14.18
N ASP A 78 13.80 -3.99 13.89
CA ASP A 78 14.84 -2.94 13.80
C ASP A 78 14.52 -1.65 14.58
N GLN A 79 13.37 -1.59 15.27
CA GLN A 79 12.82 -0.36 15.88
C GLN A 79 12.78 0.82 14.89
N ARG A 80 12.49 0.54 13.61
CA ARG A 80 12.36 1.56 12.57
C ARG A 80 10.90 1.81 12.27
N SER A 81 10.54 3.08 12.41
CA SER A 81 9.28 3.65 11.97
C SER A 81 8.92 3.30 10.53
N THR A 82 7.69 2.85 10.31
CA THR A 82 7.11 2.78 8.96
C THR A 82 6.29 4.04 8.71
N THR A 83 6.75 4.87 7.78
CA THR A 83 6.06 6.06 7.30
C THR A 83 5.20 5.74 6.07
N GLY A 84 3.90 5.99 6.17
CA GLY A 84 2.97 6.03 5.05
C GLY A 84 2.78 7.45 4.55
N GLN A 85 2.75 7.65 3.24
CA GLN A 85 2.41 8.94 2.63
C GLN A 85 1.45 8.75 1.45
N VAL A 86 0.53 9.70 1.29
CA VAL A 86 -0.39 9.78 0.15
C VAL A 86 -0.58 11.24 -0.27
N PHE A 87 -0.42 11.50 -1.56
CA PHE A 87 -0.61 12.79 -2.19
C PHE A 87 -1.93 12.82 -2.94
N TYR A 88 -2.70 13.86 -2.69
CA TYR A 88 -3.97 14.16 -3.33
C TYR A 88 -3.85 15.41 -4.20
N PHE A 89 -4.39 15.33 -5.40
CA PHE A 89 -4.59 16.46 -6.29
C PHE A 89 -6.07 16.61 -6.57
N ARG A 90 -6.65 17.79 -6.30
CA ARG A 90 -8.11 18.05 -6.48
C ARG A 90 -8.97 16.96 -5.83
N SER A 91 -8.64 16.60 -4.59
CA SER A 91 -9.34 15.56 -3.82
C SER A 91 -9.14 14.12 -4.34
N MET A 92 -8.30 13.88 -5.35
CA MET A 92 -7.99 12.53 -5.87
C MET A 92 -6.57 12.09 -5.51
N ALA A 93 -6.41 10.87 -5.01
CA ALA A 93 -5.09 10.32 -4.72
C ALA A 93 -4.30 10.10 -6.02
N ILE A 94 -3.08 10.65 -6.12
CA ILE A 94 -2.24 10.59 -7.33
C ILE A 94 -0.91 9.87 -7.10
N SER A 95 -0.44 9.82 -5.85
CA SER A 95 0.82 9.16 -5.51
C SER A 95 0.78 8.72 -4.06
N TRP A 96 1.43 7.61 -3.74
CA TRP A 96 1.49 7.08 -2.40
C TRP A 96 2.71 6.20 -2.23
N SER A 97 3.15 6.03 -0.99
CA SER A 97 4.18 5.04 -0.67
C SER A 97 4.15 4.70 0.81
N SER A 98 4.53 3.48 1.15
CA SER A 98 4.96 3.13 2.49
C SER A 98 6.48 2.98 2.50
N LYS A 99 7.16 3.50 3.52
CA LYS A 99 8.62 3.44 3.71
C LYS A 99 8.92 3.06 5.15
N LYS A 100 9.71 2.02 5.34
CA LYS A 100 10.40 1.72 6.60
C LYS A 100 11.87 2.08 6.35
#